data_AF-A0A6J5F409-F1
#
_entry.id   AF-A0A6J5F409-F1
#
_cell.length_a   1.000
_cell.length_b   1.000
_cell.length_c   1.000
_cell.angle_alpha   90.00
_cell.angle_beta   90.00
_cell.angle_gamma   90.00
#
_symmetry.space_group_name_H-M   'P 1'
#
loop_
_entity.id
_entity.type
_entity.pdbx_description
1 polymer ?
#
loop_
_entity_poly.entity_id
_entity_poly.type
_entity_poly.pdbx_seq_one_letter_code
_entity_poly.pdbx_strand_id
1 'polypeptide(L)'
;MEDERTLYPSYAGLNRIAMIAGVPMFPALVVGCVSLIASMTGGFVLGPGGLLIGAAGVPIFVFFRHVCANDDQALRLVWLEFRCRLERRRVSMFGKTYTLAPMRYGRDAGVYKRLFASGPDLERFEALRHCLLTQPREENDE
;
A
#
# COMPACT_ATOMS: atom_id res chain seq x y z
N MET A 1 -16.23 -21.83 -9.25
CA MET A 1 -15.46 -20.57 -9.27
C MET A 1 -13.95 -20.76 -9.48
N GLU A 2 -13.43 -21.99 -9.59
CA GLU A 2 -11.99 -22.20 -9.87
C GLU A 2 -11.63 -22.03 -11.36
N ASP A 3 -12.61 -22.21 -12.26
CA ASP A 3 -12.42 -22.32 -13.70
C ASP A 3 -12.16 -20.99 -14.44
N GLU A 4 -12.70 -19.86 -13.96
CA GLU A 4 -12.46 -18.54 -14.58
C GLU A 4 -11.04 -18.02 -14.30
N ARG A 5 -10.46 -18.39 -13.15
CA ARG A 5 -9.09 -17.97 -12.79
C ARG A 5 -8.03 -18.65 -13.66
N THR A 6 -8.32 -19.85 -14.18
CA THR A 6 -7.46 -20.60 -15.09
C THR A 6 -7.60 -20.18 -16.55
N LEU A 7 -8.70 -19.51 -16.92
CA LEU A 7 -8.99 -19.11 -18.29
C LEU A 7 -8.16 -17.88 -18.72
N TYR A 8 -7.77 -17.03 -17.76
CA TYR A 8 -7.06 -15.77 -18.00
C TYR A 8 -5.86 -15.54 -17.05
N PRO A 9 -4.88 -16.45 -16.99
CA PRO A 9 -3.71 -16.31 -16.11
C PRO A 9 -2.86 -15.07 -16.44
N SER A 10 -2.96 -14.56 -17.67
CA SER A 10 -2.31 -13.35 -18.15
C SER A 10 -2.79 -12.07 -17.45
N TYR A 11 -4.06 -11.99 -17.04
CA TYR A 11 -4.61 -10.80 -16.36
C TYR A 11 -4.06 -10.62 -14.95
N ALA A 12 -3.71 -11.72 -14.27
CA ALA A 12 -3.09 -11.67 -12.94
C ALA A 12 -1.67 -11.08 -12.97
N GLY A 13 -0.95 -11.24 -14.09
CA GLY A 13 0.39 -10.66 -14.30
C GLY A 13 0.37 -9.18 -14.69
N LEU A 14 -0.65 -8.75 -15.45
CA LEU A 14 -0.77 -7.37 -15.94
C LEU A 14 -0.95 -6.32 -14.84
N ASN A 15 -1.53 -6.71 -13.70
CA ASN A 15 -1.75 -5.79 -12.56
C ASN A 15 -0.59 -5.77 -11.55
N ARG A 16 0.41 -6.65 -11.71
CA ARG A 16 1.59 -6.66 -10.83
C ARG A 16 2.54 -5.54 -11.19
N ILE A 17 3.08 -4.89 -10.17
CA ILE A 17 4.02 -3.80 -10.38
C ILE A 17 5.39 -4.38 -10.75
N ALA A 18 6.07 -3.78 -11.73
CA ALA A 18 7.43 -4.15 -12.07
C ALA A 18 8.38 -3.91 -10.87
N MET A 19 8.99 -4.98 -10.36
CA MET A 19 9.87 -4.96 -9.19
C MET A 19 11.31 -5.32 -9.57
N ILE A 20 12.28 -4.58 -9.02
CA ILE A 20 13.72 -4.86 -9.11
C ILE A 20 14.19 -5.23 -7.70
N ALA A 21 14.77 -6.42 -7.54
CA ALA A 21 15.26 -6.94 -6.25
C ALA A 21 14.22 -6.87 -5.10
N GLY A 22 12.93 -7.03 -5.41
CA GLY A 22 11.83 -6.99 -4.44
C GLY A 22 11.34 -5.59 -4.07
N VAL A 23 11.80 -4.54 -4.75
CA VAL A 23 11.32 -3.16 -4.61
C VAL A 23 10.69 -2.71 -5.92
N PRO A 24 9.56 -1.98 -5.92
CA PRO A 24 9.00 -1.45 -7.16
C PRO A 24 9.98 -0.52 -7.88
N MET A 25 10.02 -0.58 -9.21
CA MET A 25 11.04 0.09 -10.05
C MET A 25 11.13 1.60 -9.79
N PHE A 26 10.01 2.31 -9.77
CA PHE A 26 9.98 3.77 -9.57
C PHE A 26 10.51 4.18 -8.18
N PRO A 27 10.06 3.61 -7.06
CA PRO A 27 10.66 3.85 -5.74
C PRO A 27 12.16 3.58 -5.67
N ALA A 28 12.63 2.48 -6.27
CA ALA A 28 14.05 2.15 -6.31
C ALA A 28 14.85 3.22 -7.05
N LEU A 29 14.35 3.67 -8.21
CA LEU A 29 14.96 4.75 -8.99
C LEU A 29 15.03 6.06 -8.20
N VAL A 30 13.94 6.46 -7.54
CA VAL A 30 13.90 7.69 -6.73
C VAL A 30 14.93 7.64 -5.60
N VAL A 31 15.01 6.53 -4.87
CA VAL A 31 16.01 6.37 -3.80
C VAL A 31 17.44 6.45 -4.34
N GLY A 32 17.70 5.80 -5.48
CA GLY A 32 19.01 5.85 -6.14
C GLY A 32 19.40 7.27 -6.58
N CYS A 33 18.49 7.97 -7.27
CA CYS A 33 18.74 9.34 -7.72
C CYS A 33 18.93 10.31 -6.55
N VAL A 34 18.07 10.24 -5.52
CA VAL A 34 18.17 11.10 -4.34
C VAL A 34 19.46 10.82 -3.55
N SER A 35 19.84 9.55 -3.39
CA SER A 35 21.10 9.15 -2.76
C SER A 35 22.30 9.70 -3.51
N LEU A 36 22.31 9.61 -4.86
CA LEU A 36 23.40 10.10 -5.69
C LEU A 36 23.51 11.63 -5.63
N ILE A 37 22.40 12.34 -5.75
CA ILE A 37 22.37 13.81 -5.62
C ILE A 37 22.86 14.23 -4.22
N ALA A 38 22.35 13.61 -3.16
CA ALA A 38 22.76 13.92 -1.79
C ALA A 38 24.25 13.63 -1.55
N SER A 39 24.79 12.55 -2.12
CA SER A 39 26.21 12.21 -2.08
C SER A 39 27.08 13.23 -2.81
N MET A 40 26.67 13.67 -4.00
CA MET A 40 27.40 14.68 -4.78
C MET A 40 27.36 16.05 -4.11
N THR A 41 26.18 16.50 -3.66
CA THR A 41 26.02 17.76 -2.93
C THR A 41 26.78 17.73 -1.61
N GLY A 42 26.69 16.62 -0.87
CA GLY A 42 27.48 16.41 0.34
C GLY A 42 28.97 16.47 0.05
N GLY A 43 29.43 15.77 -0.98
CA GLY A 43 30.82 15.75 -1.42
C GLY A 43 31.36 17.14 -1.75
N PHE A 44 30.54 17.99 -2.37
CA PHE A 44 30.89 19.37 -2.70
C PHE A 44 31.01 20.26 -1.46
N VAL A 45 30.12 20.12 -0.47
CA VAL A 45 30.06 21.00 0.71
C VAL A 45 31.01 20.54 1.83
N LEU A 46 31.09 19.24 2.08
CA LEU A 46 31.80 18.64 3.23
C LEU A 46 33.09 17.91 2.82
N GLY A 47 33.46 17.96 1.53
CA GLY A 47 34.58 17.20 0.99
C GLY A 47 34.30 15.70 0.91
N PRO A 48 35.33 14.83 0.87
CA PRO A 48 35.16 13.39 0.62
C PRO A 48 34.24 12.68 1.65
N GLY A 49 34.15 13.20 2.88
CA GLY A 49 33.23 12.67 3.90
C GLY A 49 31.75 12.85 3.54
N GLY A 50 31.41 13.84 2.71
CA GLY A 50 30.05 14.08 2.26
C GLY A 50 29.50 13.04 1.28
N LEU A 51 30.38 12.24 0.65
CA LEU A 51 29.94 11.11 -0.19
C LEU A 51 29.20 10.05 0.64
N LEU A 52 29.54 9.90 1.93
CA LEU A 52 28.90 8.96 2.85
C LEU A 52 27.43 9.29 3.11
N ILE A 53 26.99 10.53 2.86
CA ILE A 53 25.56 10.90 2.96
C ILE A 53 24.72 10.07 1.98
N GLY A 54 25.27 9.71 0.82
CA GLY A 54 24.60 8.81 -0.12
C GLY A 54 24.29 7.43 0.47
N ALA A 55 25.13 6.94 1.39
CA ALA A 55 24.93 5.64 2.04
C ALA A 55 23.65 5.60 2.90
N ALA A 56 23.10 6.76 3.30
CA ALA A 56 21.79 6.84 3.95
C ALA A 56 20.63 6.34 3.06
N GLY A 57 20.83 6.23 1.75
CA GLY A 57 19.88 5.59 0.83
C GLY A 57 19.75 4.08 1.03
N VAL A 58 20.81 3.40 1.51
CA VAL A 58 20.82 1.95 1.72
C VAL A 58 19.76 1.47 2.73
N PRO A 59 19.67 2.02 3.96
CA PRO A 59 18.64 1.59 4.91
C PRO A 59 17.22 1.88 4.40
N ILE A 60 17.03 2.96 3.63
CA ILE A 60 15.74 3.27 3.01
C ILE A 60 15.37 2.21 1.97
N PHE A 61 16.32 1.79 1.15
CA PHE A 61 16.12 0.72 0.17
C PHE A 61 15.79 -0.61 0.85
N VAL A 62 16.51 -0.98 1.92
CA VAL A 62 16.23 -2.19 2.72
C VAL A 62 14.84 -2.12 3.35
N PHE A 63 14.43 -0.96 3.85
CA PHE A 63 13.08 -0.75 4.38
C PHE A 63 12.01 -1.01 3.31
N PHE A 64 12.17 -0.47 2.10
CA PHE A 64 11.24 -0.73 1.00
C PHE A 64 11.18 -2.21 0.62
N ARG A 65 12.33 -2.88 0.57
CA ARG A 65 12.40 -4.32 0.32
C ARG A 65 11.65 -5.12 1.39
N HIS A 66 11.76 -4.72 2.66
CA HIS A 66 11.06 -5.39 3.75
C HIS A 66 9.54 -5.17 3.68
N VAL A 67 9.10 -3.96 3.36
CA VAL A 67 7.66 -3.63 3.21
C VAL A 67 7.03 -4.36 2.02
N CYS A 68 7.75 -4.46 0.90
CA CYS A 68 7.25 -5.10 -0.32
C CYS A 68 7.45 -6.62 -0.35
N ALA A 69 8.03 -7.24 0.69
CA ALA A 69 8.28 -8.68 0.72
C ALA A 69 6.98 -9.51 0.70
N ASN A 70 5.91 -9.00 1.31
CA ASN A 70 4.62 -9.70 1.42
C ASN A 70 3.59 -9.27 0.37
N ASP A 71 3.70 -8.05 -0.16
CA ASP A 71 2.71 -7.45 -1.08
C ASP A 71 3.38 -6.35 -1.92
N ASP A 72 3.29 -6.47 -3.25
CA ASP A 72 3.88 -5.54 -4.22
C ASP A 72 3.22 -4.16 -4.21
N GLN A 73 1.97 -4.08 -3.75
CA GLN A 73 1.21 -2.84 -3.60
C GLN A 73 1.30 -2.22 -2.20
N ALA A 74 2.00 -2.87 -1.24
CA ALA A 74 2.12 -2.40 0.13
C ALA A 74 2.67 -0.97 0.22
N LEU A 75 3.57 -0.58 -0.68
CA LEU A 75 4.16 0.77 -0.70
C LEU A 75 3.11 1.86 -1.02
N ARG A 76 2.19 1.56 -1.95
CA ARG A 76 1.12 2.48 -2.35
C ARG A 76 0.12 2.70 -1.21
N LEU A 77 -0.12 1.64 -0.44
CA LEU A 77 -0.94 1.68 0.76
C LEU A 77 -0.30 2.54 1.87
N VAL A 78 0.99 2.33 2.14
CA VAL A 78 1.76 3.15 3.10
C VAL A 78 1.76 4.62 2.68
N TRP A 79 1.90 4.90 1.39
CA TRP A 79 1.83 6.26 0.87
C TRP A 79 0.46 6.92 1.12
N LEU A 80 -0.63 6.19 0.88
CA LEU A 80 -1.98 6.68 1.16
C LEU A 80 -2.17 6.99 2.65
N GLU A 81 -1.76 6.08 3.53
CA GLU A 81 -1.82 6.28 4.99
C GLU A 81 -1.00 7.51 5.41
N PHE A 82 0.19 7.68 4.85
CA PHE A 82 1.05 8.82 5.12
C PHE A 82 0.38 10.14 4.66
N ARG A 83 -0.22 10.17 3.47
CA ARG A 83 -0.92 11.33 2.94
C ARG A 83 -2.12 11.71 3.82
N CYS A 84 -2.97 10.74 4.17
CA CYS A 84 -4.11 10.96 5.07
C CYS A 84 -3.66 11.48 6.44
N ARG A 85 -2.54 10.95 6.98
CA ARG A 85 -1.96 11.44 8.24
C ARG A 85 -1.49 12.89 8.13
N LEU A 86 -0.88 13.27 7.01
CA LEU A 86 -0.40 14.62 6.76
C LEU A 86 -1.56 15.61 6.58
N GLU A 87 -2.57 15.23 5.80
CA GLU A 87 -3.78 16.03 5.59
C GLU A 87 -4.54 16.23 6.91
N ARG A 88 -4.68 15.20 7.75
CA ARG A 88 -5.30 15.36 9.07
C ARG A 88 -4.54 16.32 9.97
N ARG A 89 -3.20 16.29 9.96
CA ARG A 89 -2.38 17.29 10.69
C ARG A 89 -2.66 18.70 10.18
N ARG A 90 -2.86 18.88 8.87
CA ARG A 90 -3.19 20.16 8.26
C ARG A 90 -4.62 20.61 8.60
N VAL A 91 -5.61 19.71 8.57
CA VAL A 91 -7.03 20.01 8.87
C VAL A 91 -7.31 20.16 10.37
N SER A 92 -6.43 19.67 11.23
CA SER A 92 -6.41 20.06 12.65
C SER A 92 -6.29 21.59 12.83
N MET A 93 -5.75 22.30 11.83
CA MET A 93 -5.66 23.77 11.83
C MET A 93 -6.95 24.43 11.27
N PHE A 94 -7.83 23.68 10.59
CA PHE A 94 -9.03 24.18 9.89
C PHE A 94 -10.31 23.49 10.39
N GLY A 95 -10.63 23.64 11.68
CA GLY A 95 -11.96 23.31 12.20
C GLY A 95 -12.27 21.83 12.45
N LYS A 96 -11.28 20.92 12.37
CA LYS A 96 -11.38 19.49 12.77
C LYS A 96 -12.38 18.63 11.98
N THR A 97 -12.99 19.12 10.90
CA THR A 97 -13.91 18.36 10.06
C THR A 97 -13.15 17.50 9.04
N TYR A 98 -12.46 16.45 9.50
CA TYR A 98 -11.93 15.40 8.62
C TYR A 98 -12.72 14.11 8.88
N THR A 99 -13.90 14.06 8.27
CA THR A 99 -14.87 12.97 8.42
C THR A 99 -14.36 11.70 7.73
N LEU A 100 -13.78 10.80 8.53
CA LEU A 100 -13.72 9.36 8.29
C LEU A 100 -12.84 8.84 7.14
N ALA A 101 -11.54 9.13 7.16
CA ALA A 101 -10.55 8.27 6.47
C ALA A 101 -9.95 7.27 7.48
N PRO A 102 -10.15 5.94 7.34
CA PRO A 102 -9.52 4.97 8.23
C PRO A 102 -7.99 5.06 8.10
N MET A 103 -7.27 5.09 9.23
CA MET A 103 -5.81 5.24 9.24
C MET A 103 -5.03 3.97 8.87
N ARG A 104 -5.72 2.82 8.82
CA ARG A 104 -5.13 1.52 8.51
C ARG A 104 -5.96 0.88 7.42
N TYR A 105 -5.57 1.13 6.17
CA TYR A 105 -6.26 0.56 5.02
C TYR A 105 -5.71 -0.85 4.79
N GLY A 106 -6.56 -1.87 4.70
CA GLY A 106 -6.20 -3.18 4.12
C GLY A 106 -5.12 -4.03 4.81
N ARG A 107 -4.34 -3.49 5.76
CA ARG A 107 -3.13 -4.12 6.31
C ARG A 107 -3.42 -5.21 7.34
N ASP A 108 -4.59 -5.13 7.97
CA ASP A 108 -5.05 -6.09 8.97
C ASP A 108 -6.56 -6.28 8.81
N ALA A 109 -6.97 -7.51 8.47
CA ALA A 109 -8.38 -7.88 8.33
C ALA A 109 -9.17 -7.64 9.64
N GLY A 110 -8.48 -7.65 10.79
CA GLY A 110 -9.05 -7.36 12.09
C GLY A 110 -9.63 -5.95 12.21
N VAL A 111 -9.10 -4.97 11.46
CA VAL A 111 -9.63 -3.60 11.45
C VAL A 111 -11.04 -3.55 10.88
N TYR A 112 -11.29 -4.30 9.80
CA TYR A 112 -12.62 -4.43 9.21
C TYR A 112 -13.54 -5.23 10.11
N LYS A 113 -13.06 -6.37 10.65
CA LYS A 113 -13.85 -7.23 11.54
C LYS A 113 -14.32 -6.50 12.80
N ARG A 114 -13.51 -5.60 13.36
CA ARG A 114 -13.89 -4.79 14.53
C ARG A 114 -15.08 -3.87 14.28
N LEU A 115 -15.26 -3.37 13.05
CA LEU A 115 -16.40 -2.53 12.70
C LEU A 115 -17.71 -3.33 12.75
N PHE A 116 -17.64 -4.62 12.38
CA PHE A 116 -18.79 -5.52 12.39
C PHE A 116 -18.96 -6.24 13.74
N ALA A 117 -17.94 -6.26 14.61
CA ALA A 117 -17.97 -6.99 15.88
C ALA A 117 -18.84 -6.34 16.97
N SER A 118 -19.57 -5.25 16.69
CA SER A 118 -20.37 -4.55 17.70
C SER A 118 -21.69 -4.04 17.10
N GLY A 119 -22.82 -4.65 17.50
CA GLY A 119 -24.17 -4.13 17.25
C GLY A 119 -24.96 -4.82 16.13
N PRO A 120 -26.08 -4.21 15.67
CA PRO A 120 -27.01 -4.77 14.67
C PRO A 120 -26.42 -4.94 13.25
N ASP A 121 -25.22 -4.41 13.03
CA ASP A 121 -24.54 -4.52 11.73
C ASP A 121 -23.85 -5.87 11.53
N LEU A 122 -23.61 -6.66 12.60
CA LEU A 122 -23.10 -8.03 12.48
C LEU A 122 -24.15 -8.94 11.82
N GLU A 123 -25.40 -8.85 12.27
CA GLU A 123 -26.52 -9.63 11.72
C GLU A 123 -26.77 -9.28 10.24
N ARG A 124 -26.66 -7.99 9.88
CA ARG A 124 -26.73 -7.53 8.49
C ARG A 124 -25.58 -8.06 7.65
N PHE A 125 -24.36 -8.09 8.19
CA PHE A 125 -23.20 -8.65 7.51
C PHE A 125 -23.33 -10.16 7.31
N GLU A 126 -23.83 -10.90 8.30
CA GLU A 126 -24.10 -12.33 8.19
C GLU A 126 -25.20 -12.63 7.19
N ALA A 127 -26.28 -11.84 7.17
CA ALA A 127 -27.33 -11.93 6.17
C ALA A 127 -26.80 -11.66 4.74
N LEU A 128 -26.00 -10.61 4.55
CA LEU A 128 -25.38 -10.26 3.27
C LEU A 128 -24.41 -11.36 2.82
N ARG A 129 -23.59 -11.88 3.74
CA ARG A 129 -22.70 -13.03 3.50
C ARG A 129 -23.50 -14.25 3.07
N HIS A 130 -24.63 -14.54 3.73
CA HIS A 130 -25.52 -15.61 3.32
C HIS A 130 -26.06 -15.37 1.91
N CYS A 131 -26.57 -14.18 1.58
CA CYS A 131 -27.03 -13.85 0.23
C CYS A 131 -25.94 -14.03 -0.84
N LEU A 132 -24.71 -13.57 -0.58
CA LEU A 132 -23.60 -13.71 -1.53
C LEU A 132 -23.13 -15.16 -1.71
N LEU A 133 -23.17 -15.97 -0.65
CA LEU A 133 -22.81 -17.39 -0.71
C LEU A 133 -23.94 -18.27 -1.27
N THR A 134 -25.19 -17.80 -1.20
CA THR A 134 -26.38 -18.50 -1.69
C THR A 134 -26.82 -18.07 -3.08
N GLN A 135 -26.27 -16.99 -3.65
CA GLN A 135 -26.54 -16.61 -5.04
C GLN A 135 -26.16 -17.80 -5.95
N PRO A 136 -27.14 -18.50 -6.54
CA PRO A 136 -26.86 -19.47 -7.57
C PRO A 136 -26.50 -18.68 -8.82
N ARG A 137 -25.54 -19.23 -9.54
CA ARG A 137 -25.08 -18.80 -10.86
C ARG A 137 -26.23 -18.98 -11.87
N GLU A 138 -27.26 -18.12 -11.83
CA GLU A 138 -28.43 -18.15 -12.75
C GLU A 138 -28.36 -17.10 -13.88
N GLU A 139 -27.17 -16.59 -14.22
CA GLU A 139 -27.04 -15.63 -15.32
C GLU A 139 -25.96 -16.04 -16.33
N ASN A 140 -25.96 -17.32 -16.71
CA ASN A 140 -25.24 -17.81 -17.88
C ASN A 140 -25.90 -19.13 -18.34
N ASP A 141 -27.04 -19.01 -19.00
CA ASP A 141 -27.61 -19.98 -19.96
C ASP A 141 -28.87 -19.35 -20.61
N GLU A 142 -28.66 -18.30 -21.43
CA GLU A 142 -29.53 -17.97 -22.57
C GLU A 142 -28.67 -17.45 -23.74
#